data_AF-A0A6J4HWT3-F1
#
_entry.id   AF-A0A6J4HWT3-F1
#
_cell.length_a   1.000
_cell.length_b   1.000
_cell.length_c   1.000
_cell.angle_alpha   90.00
_cell.angle_beta   90.00
_cell.angle_gamma   90.00
#
_symmetry.space_group_name_H-M   'P 1'
#
loop_
_entity.id
_entity.type
_entity.pdbx_description
1 polymer ?
#
loop_
_entity_poly.entity_id
_entity_poly.type
_entity_poly.pdbx_seq_one_letter_code
_entity_poly.pdbx_strand_id
1 'polypeptide(L)'
;MSTDPLTPPDSTRDVIALPSVELTKWPRLLVAGDPVTEEQANEILIRTAEWSFMATNDKAWERAVYSAAGIALNDRHGWPDHDSVAAFEERHRVISLNYLGNSRIMSAWIGGPHGWCDWDGRIGCTSHNIGKWPSVEEVHDDLVKIAAAFPYLTMRVQLVPDEGAAGRAAVEWRVQDGLAKVNEPSGLITEPTELSEGAFLAVFSSAPGRERGVSLMRLTHALRQVAESA
;
A
#
# COMPACT_ATOMS: atom_id res chain seq x y z
N MET A 1 49.59 -1.74 -33.50
CA MET A 1 48.86 -2.07 -32.27
C MET A 1 48.24 -0.77 -31.77
N SER A 2 46.99 -0.52 -32.15
CA SER A 2 46.23 0.66 -31.73
C SER A 2 45.28 0.19 -30.64
N THR A 3 45.46 0.68 -29.42
CA THR A 3 44.54 0.44 -28.32
C THR A 3 43.53 1.57 -28.31
N ASP A 4 42.35 1.32 -28.89
CA ASP A 4 41.20 2.18 -28.65
C ASP A 4 40.79 2.06 -27.17
N PRO A 5 40.63 3.17 -26.44
CA PRO A 5 40.04 3.12 -25.11
C PRO A 5 38.54 2.85 -25.23
N LEU A 6 38.09 1.79 -24.56
CA LEU A 6 36.69 1.46 -24.34
C LEU A 6 35.97 2.68 -23.75
N THR A 7 35.06 3.26 -24.53
CA THR A 7 34.07 4.22 -24.06
C THR A 7 33.24 3.56 -22.96
N PRO A 8 33.07 4.17 -21.78
CA PRO A 8 32.20 3.62 -20.75
C PRO A 8 30.75 3.57 -21.27
N PRO A 9 29.96 2.56 -20.91
CA PRO A 9 28.56 2.49 -21.31
C PRO A 9 27.84 3.72 -20.77
N ASP A 10 27.21 4.43 -21.70
CA ASP A 10 26.37 5.60 -21.44
C ASP A 10 25.29 5.23 -20.41
N SER A 11 25.45 5.73 -19.19
CA SER A 11 24.53 5.49 -18.07
C SER A 11 23.40 6.52 -18.05
N THR A 12 23.02 7.05 -19.21
CA THR A 12 21.72 7.70 -19.39
C THR A 12 20.64 6.63 -19.31
N ARG A 13 20.35 6.19 -18.08
CA ARG A 13 19.06 5.58 -17.75
C ARG A 13 18.02 6.56 -18.27
N ASP A 14 17.19 6.12 -19.20
CA ASP A 14 16.02 6.87 -19.68
C ASP A 14 15.19 7.32 -18.46
N VAL A 15 15.44 8.54 -17.99
CA VAL A 15 14.56 9.22 -17.04
C VAL A 15 13.40 9.68 -17.89
N ILE A 16 12.42 8.80 -18.07
CA ILE A 16 11.14 9.19 -18.66
C ILE A 16 10.57 10.27 -17.75
N ALA A 17 10.44 11.49 -18.28
CA ALA A 17 9.83 12.59 -17.56
C ALA A 17 8.41 12.19 -17.13
N LEU A 18 8.05 12.49 -15.88
CA LEU A 18 6.71 12.20 -15.38
C LEU A 18 5.67 12.95 -16.23
N PRO A 19 4.54 12.30 -16.57
CA PRO A 19 3.52 12.94 -17.38
C PRO A 19 2.85 14.06 -16.58
N SER A 20 2.66 15.21 -17.23
CA SER A 20 1.91 16.36 -16.68
C SER A 20 0.40 16.11 -16.79
N VAL A 21 -0.11 15.07 -16.13
CA VAL A 21 -1.53 14.74 -16.09
C VAL A 21 -2.14 15.20 -14.77
N GLU A 22 -3.24 15.95 -14.87
CA GLU A 22 -4.01 16.38 -13.70
C GLU A 22 -4.89 15.21 -13.23
N LEU A 23 -4.70 14.80 -11.97
CA LEU A 23 -5.55 13.79 -11.34
C LEU A 23 -6.72 14.48 -10.65
N THR A 24 -7.92 13.93 -10.82
CA THR A 24 -9.10 14.41 -10.12
C THR A 24 -9.03 14.02 -8.64
N LYS A 25 -9.98 14.53 -7.85
CA LYS A 25 -10.25 14.02 -6.51
C LYS A 25 -10.53 12.51 -6.57
N TRP A 26 -10.00 11.77 -5.59
CA TRP A 26 -10.25 10.33 -5.40
C TRP A 26 -10.04 9.49 -6.66
N PRO A 27 -8.87 9.50 -7.31
CA PRO A 27 -8.65 8.61 -8.44
C PRO A 27 -8.68 7.15 -7.97
N ARG A 28 -9.21 6.27 -8.82
CA ARG A 28 -9.25 4.84 -8.55
C ARG A 28 -7.87 4.23 -8.76
N LEU A 29 -7.42 3.46 -7.78
CA LEU A 29 -6.20 2.66 -7.88
C LEU A 29 -6.53 1.29 -8.46
N LEU A 30 -5.81 0.94 -9.52
CA LEU A 30 -5.78 -0.43 -10.04
C LEU A 30 -4.38 -0.99 -9.83
N VAL A 31 -4.30 -2.20 -9.26
CA VAL A 31 -3.04 -2.94 -9.11
C VAL A 31 -3.26 -4.36 -9.58
N ALA A 32 -2.29 -4.89 -10.32
CA ALA A 32 -2.20 -6.31 -10.66
C ALA A 32 -0.72 -6.72 -10.65
N GLY A 33 -0.39 -7.83 -9.99
CA GLY A 33 0.98 -8.30 -9.88
C GLY A 33 1.08 -9.79 -9.66
N ASP A 34 2.32 -10.27 -9.69
CA ASP A 34 2.62 -11.66 -9.34
C ASP A 34 2.40 -11.86 -7.83
N PRO A 35 1.89 -13.03 -7.40
CA PRO A 35 1.73 -13.32 -5.99
C PRO A 35 3.11 -13.41 -5.31
N VAL A 36 3.16 -12.99 -4.05
CA VAL A 36 4.32 -13.12 -3.18
C VAL A 36 4.09 -14.24 -2.16
N THR A 37 5.16 -14.66 -1.47
CA THR A 37 5.03 -15.58 -0.32
C THR A 37 4.30 -14.92 0.85
N GLU A 38 3.78 -15.73 1.76
CA GLU A 38 3.16 -15.22 2.99
C GLU A 38 4.13 -14.38 3.84
N GLU A 39 5.41 -14.77 3.89
CA GLU A 39 6.44 -14.05 4.64
C GLU A 39 6.71 -12.67 4.05
N GLN A 40 6.75 -12.59 2.71
CA GLN A 40 6.86 -11.34 1.96
C GLN A 40 5.61 -10.47 2.12
N ALA A 41 4.42 -11.09 2.17
CA ALA A 41 3.17 -10.38 2.43
C ALA A 41 3.16 -9.77 3.83
N ASN A 42 3.59 -10.52 4.85
CA ASN A 42 3.74 -10.01 6.22
C ASN A 42 4.68 -8.79 6.24
N GLU A 43 5.82 -8.88 5.55
CA GLU A 43 6.76 -7.77 5.45
C GLU A 43 6.12 -6.54 4.81
N ILE A 44 5.48 -6.68 3.64
CA ILE A 44 4.80 -5.59 2.96
C ILE A 44 3.74 -4.96 3.86
N LEU A 45 2.86 -5.76 4.44
CA LEU A 45 1.71 -5.27 5.22
C LEU A 45 2.12 -4.56 6.49
N ILE A 46 3.16 -5.03 7.19
CA ILE A 46 3.68 -4.36 8.39
C ILE A 46 4.41 -3.07 8.02
N ARG A 47 5.25 -3.09 6.98
CA ARG A 47 6.11 -1.97 6.61
C ARG A 47 5.39 -0.86 5.85
N THR A 48 4.19 -1.12 5.33
CA THR A 48 3.38 -0.13 4.59
C THR A 48 2.09 0.26 5.31
N ALA A 49 1.88 -0.21 6.53
CA ALA A 49 0.75 0.20 7.36
C ALA A 49 1.00 1.56 8.01
N GLU A 50 -0.07 2.35 8.15
CA GLU A 50 -0.03 3.68 8.75
C GLU A 50 -0.22 3.62 10.27
N TRP A 51 0.80 3.13 10.99
CA TRP A 51 0.74 2.84 12.43
C TRP A 51 0.35 4.04 13.31
N SER A 52 0.60 5.26 12.84
CA SER A 52 0.20 6.49 13.54
C SER A 52 -1.31 6.77 13.50
N PHE A 53 -2.03 6.24 12.49
CA PHE A 53 -3.42 6.64 12.20
C PHE A 53 -4.40 5.47 12.05
N MET A 54 -3.96 4.22 12.22
CA MET A 54 -4.87 3.07 12.18
C MET A 54 -5.92 3.16 13.29
N ALA A 55 -7.19 3.07 12.90
CA ALA A 55 -8.31 3.13 13.83
C ALA A 55 -9.47 2.23 13.38
N THR A 56 -10.24 1.79 14.37
CA THR A 56 -11.49 1.04 14.23
C THR A 56 -12.51 1.53 15.27
N ASN A 57 -13.79 1.27 15.03
CA ASN A 57 -14.86 1.41 16.01
C ASN A 57 -14.77 0.34 17.12
N ASP A 58 -14.07 -0.77 16.89
CA ASP A 58 -13.79 -1.77 17.91
C ASP A 58 -12.55 -1.40 18.73
N LYS A 59 -12.74 -0.56 19.74
CA LYS A 59 -11.65 -0.07 20.59
C LYS A 59 -10.96 -1.16 21.42
N ALA A 60 -11.60 -2.30 21.65
CA ALA A 60 -10.92 -3.42 22.30
C ALA A 60 -9.93 -4.08 21.35
N TRP A 61 -10.31 -4.25 20.09
CA TRP A 61 -9.43 -4.74 19.04
C TRP A 61 -8.26 -3.78 18.76
N GLU A 62 -8.53 -2.48 18.63
CA GLU A 62 -7.50 -1.44 18.44
C GLU A 62 -6.40 -1.52 19.51
N ARG A 63 -6.80 -1.58 20.79
CA ARG A 63 -5.87 -1.75 21.91
C ARG A 63 -5.06 -3.04 21.82
N ALA A 64 -5.68 -4.14 21.41
CA ALA A 64 -4.99 -5.42 21.27
C ALA A 64 -3.95 -5.40 20.14
N VAL A 65 -4.25 -4.72 19.02
CA VAL A 65 -3.31 -4.53 17.90
C VAL A 65 -2.10 -3.72 18.34
N TYR A 66 -2.30 -2.55 18.95
CA TYR A 66 -1.20 -1.72 19.42
C TYR A 66 -0.38 -2.41 20.51
N SER A 67 -1.03 -3.11 21.45
CA SER A 67 -0.35 -3.90 22.47
C SER A 67 0.51 -5.02 21.85
N ALA A 68 0.01 -5.71 20.82
CA ALA A 68 0.78 -6.74 20.13
C ALA A 68 1.99 -6.18 19.38
N ALA A 69 1.88 -4.95 18.86
CA ALA A 69 2.98 -4.20 18.25
C ALA A 69 3.96 -3.62 19.28
N GLY A 70 3.62 -3.60 20.57
CA GLY A 70 4.42 -2.94 21.61
C GLY A 70 4.33 -1.40 21.54
N ILE A 71 3.31 -0.87 20.89
CA ILE A 71 3.02 0.56 20.80
C ILE A 71 2.17 0.94 22.02
N ALA A 72 2.64 1.91 22.79
CA ALA A 72 1.93 2.44 23.94
C ALA A 72 0.76 3.33 23.47
N LEU A 73 -0.29 3.43 24.29
CA LEU A 73 -1.38 4.36 24.05
C LEU A 73 -1.34 5.48 25.09
N ASN A 74 -1.63 6.69 24.66
CA ASN A 74 -1.75 7.84 25.54
C ASN A 74 -3.04 7.74 26.38
N ASP A 75 -2.90 7.79 27.70
CA ASP A 75 -4.01 7.69 28.68
C ASP A 75 -5.12 8.73 28.49
N ARG A 76 -4.81 9.89 27.90
CA ARG A 76 -5.76 11.00 27.77
C ARG A 76 -6.76 10.83 26.62
N HIS A 77 -6.32 10.22 25.53
CA HIS A 77 -7.09 10.18 24.28
C HIS A 77 -7.22 8.76 23.69
N GLY A 78 -6.40 7.80 24.14
CA GLY A 78 -6.33 6.46 23.60
C GLY A 78 -5.62 6.36 22.24
N TRP A 79 -4.91 7.43 21.84
CA TRP A 79 -4.15 7.50 20.59
C TRP A 79 -2.78 6.84 20.80
N PRO A 80 -2.17 6.26 19.75
CA PRO A 80 -0.84 5.70 19.87
C PRO A 80 0.16 6.79 20.26
N ASP A 81 1.02 6.46 21.23
CA ASP A 81 2.07 7.34 21.70
C ASP A 81 3.14 7.49 20.61
N HIS A 82 3.48 8.74 20.28
CA HIS A 82 4.33 9.07 19.14
C HIS A 82 5.73 8.46 19.25
N ASP A 83 6.32 8.46 20.45
CA ASP A 83 7.67 7.90 20.66
C ASP A 83 7.67 6.38 20.51
N SER A 84 6.63 5.71 21.00
CA SER A 84 6.47 4.27 20.81
C SER A 84 6.17 3.87 19.36
N VAL A 85 5.44 4.69 18.60
CA VAL A 85 5.25 4.49 17.16
C VAL A 85 6.56 4.69 16.41
N ALA A 86 7.31 5.76 16.67
CA ALA A 86 8.60 6.00 16.04
C ALA A 86 9.59 4.85 16.30
N ALA A 87 9.66 4.37 17.54
CA ALA A 87 10.49 3.21 17.89
C ALA A 87 10.04 1.92 17.18
N PHE A 88 8.73 1.73 17.03
CA PHE A 88 8.18 0.60 16.27
C PHE A 88 8.54 0.70 14.78
N GLU A 89 8.35 1.87 14.18
CA GLU A 89 8.60 2.13 12.77
C GLU A 89 10.08 1.95 12.43
N GLU A 90 10.98 2.45 13.28
CA GLU A 90 12.42 2.23 13.16
C GLU A 90 12.76 0.73 13.23
N ARG A 91 12.26 0.03 14.26
CA ARG A 91 12.53 -1.40 14.47
C ARG A 91 12.08 -2.26 13.29
N HIS A 92 10.95 -1.94 12.67
CA HIS A 92 10.40 -2.75 11.57
C HIS A 92 10.70 -2.16 10.19
N ARG A 93 11.48 -1.07 10.10
CA ARG A 93 11.78 -0.36 8.84
C ARG A 93 10.52 0.00 8.05
N VAL A 94 9.51 0.51 8.75
CA VAL A 94 8.28 1.01 8.13
C VAL A 94 8.66 2.13 7.15
N ILE A 95 8.08 2.08 5.95
CA ILE A 95 8.30 3.09 4.92
C ILE A 95 7.15 4.10 4.95
N SER A 96 7.50 5.38 4.98
CA SER A 96 6.51 6.47 4.94
C SER A 96 5.96 6.63 3.52
N LEU A 97 4.67 6.33 3.38
CA LEU A 97 3.91 6.46 2.15
C LEU A 97 2.79 7.50 2.32
N ASN A 98 2.48 8.23 1.25
CA ASN A 98 1.44 9.26 1.26
C ASN A 98 0.07 8.73 0.82
N TYR A 99 0.07 7.82 -0.15
CA TYR A 99 -1.13 7.37 -0.86
C TYR A 99 -1.23 5.86 -0.99
N LEU A 100 -0.10 5.14 -1.02
CA LEU A 100 -0.07 3.70 -1.32
C LEU A 100 0.18 2.81 -0.09
N GLY A 101 -0.24 3.27 1.10
CA GLY A 101 -0.25 2.44 2.30
C GLY A 101 -1.24 1.27 2.22
N ASN A 102 -1.06 0.25 3.06
CA ASN A 102 -2.03 -0.84 3.23
C ASN A 102 -2.75 -0.71 4.57
N SER A 103 -4.08 -0.70 4.55
CA SER A 103 -4.95 -0.73 5.74
C SER A 103 -5.56 -2.12 5.95
N ARG A 104 -4.73 -3.18 5.82
CA ARG A 104 -5.15 -4.59 5.92
C ARG A 104 -5.11 -5.17 7.33
N ILE A 105 -4.54 -4.46 8.30
CA ILE A 105 -4.52 -4.90 9.70
C ILE A 105 -5.88 -4.58 10.35
N MET A 106 -6.30 -3.32 10.24
CA MET A 106 -7.60 -2.83 10.67
C MET A 106 -7.99 -1.57 9.90
N SER A 107 -9.29 -1.30 9.80
CA SER A 107 -9.80 -0.11 9.12
C SER A 107 -11.26 0.18 9.50
N ALA A 108 -11.54 1.42 9.88
CA ALA A 108 -12.89 1.95 10.08
C ALA A 108 -13.63 2.26 8.77
N TRP A 109 -13.00 2.09 7.60
CA TRP A 109 -13.63 2.34 6.31
C TRP A 109 -14.89 1.47 6.14
N ILE A 110 -15.86 1.99 5.39
CA ILE A 110 -17.14 1.34 5.13
C ILE A 110 -16.94 -0.04 4.46
N GLY A 111 -15.94 -0.19 3.59
CA GLY A 111 -15.57 -1.47 2.98
C GLY A 111 -14.60 -2.32 3.80
N GLY A 112 -14.22 -1.88 5.00
CA GLY A 112 -13.34 -2.60 5.92
C GLY A 112 -11.84 -2.50 5.59
N PRO A 113 -11.04 -3.48 6.03
CA PRO A 113 -9.62 -3.57 5.72
C PRO A 113 -9.37 -3.69 4.20
N HIS A 114 -8.45 -2.88 3.68
CA HIS A 114 -8.21 -2.74 2.25
C HIS A 114 -6.73 -2.42 1.98
N GLY A 115 -6.33 -2.53 0.71
CA GLY A 115 -4.95 -2.37 0.27
C GLY A 115 -4.67 -3.18 -0.98
N TRP A 116 -3.48 -3.00 -1.54
CA TRP A 116 -3.02 -3.66 -2.77
C TRP A 116 -2.27 -4.98 -2.52
N CYS A 117 -1.91 -5.29 -1.28
CA CYS A 117 -1.43 -6.60 -0.85
C CYS A 117 -2.46 -7.24 0.07
N ASP A 118 -2.53 -8.57 0.09
CA ASP A 118 -3.32 -9.34 1.07
C ASP A 118 -2.43 -10.33 1.85
N TRP A 119 -2.94 -10.84 2.97
CA TRP A 119 -2.17 -11.69 3.90
C TRP A 119 -1.76 -13.05 3.33
N ASP A 120 -2.41 -13.49 2.25
CA ASP A 120 -2.11 -14.71 1.50
C ASP A 120 -1.09 -14.47 0.36
N GLY A 121 -0.56 -13.26 0.24
CA GLY A 121 0.42 -12.88 -0.78
C GLY A 121 -0.16 -12.47 -2.12
N ARG A 122 -1.50 -12.37 -2.25
CA ARG A 122 -2.11 -11.81 -3.46
C ARG A 122 -1.77 -10.32 -3.59
N ILE A 123 -1.30 -9.93 -4.77
CA ILE A 123 -1.07 -8.53 -5.18
C ILE A 123 -2.17 -8.08 -6.13
N GLY A 124 -3.02 -7.17 -5.68
CA GLY A 124 -4.00 -6.51 -6.53
C GLY A 124 -5.00 -5.61 -5.81
N CYS A 125 -5.54 -4.65 -6.55
CA CYS A 125 -6.56 -3.71 -6.10
C CYS A 125 -7.44 -3.31 -7.28
N THR A 126 -8.76 -3.30 -7.10
CA THR A 126 -9.72 -2.89 -8.14
C THR A 126 -10.78 -1.92 -7.63
N SER A 127 -10.84 -1.65 -6.33
CA SER A 127 -12.03 -1.09 -5.69
C SER A 127 -11.74 0.07 -4.74
N HIS A 128 -10.49 0.52 -4.62
CA HIS A 128 -10.11 1.56 -3.66
C HIS A 128 -9.58 2.82 -4.35
N ASN A 129 -9.89 3.99 -3.77
CA ASN A 129 -9.43 5.29 -4.22
C ASN A 129 -8.32 5.77 -3.28
N ILE A 130 -7.22 6.28 -3.82
CA ILE A 130 -6.01 6.61 -3.03
C ILE A 130 -6.04 8.03 -2.46
N GLY A 131 -7.15 8.45 -1.86
CA GLY A 131 -7.23 9.74 -1.18
C GLY A 131 -7.47 10.96 -2.08
N LYS A 132 -7.42 12.14 -1.45
CA LYS A 132 -7.93 13.40 -2.02
C LYS A 132 -6.80 14.18 -2.68
N TRP A 133 -6.93 14.41 -4.00
CA TRP A 133 -6.02 15.21 -4.83
C TRP A 133 -4.55 14.74 -4.86
N PRO A 134 -4.28 13.46 -5.17
CA PRO A 134 -2.90 13.02 -5.35
C PRO A 134 -2.29 13.64 -6.61
N SER A 135 -0.99 13.89 -6.58
CA SER A 135 -0.21 14.15 -7.81
C SER A 135 0.45 12.87 -8.34
N VAL A 136 0.78 12.87 -9.64
CA VAL A 136 1.56 11.77 -10.25
C VAL A 136 2.92 11.62 -9.59
N GLU A 137 3.54 12.73 -9.17
CA GLU A 137 4.84 12.76 -8.50
C GLU A 137 4.80 12.09 -7.12
N GLU A 138 3.85 12.46 -6.26
CA GLU A 138 3.74 11.86 -4.92
C GLU A 138 3.45 10.35 -4.99
N VAL A 139 2.63 9.93 -5.95
CA VAL A 139 2.34 8.49 -6.14
C VAL A 139 3.57 7.77 -6.71
N HIS A 140 4.32 8.42 -7.59
CA HIS A 140 5.58 7.86 -8.08
C HIS A 140 6.61 7.71 -6.95
N ASP A 141 6.74 8.69 -6.06
CA ASP A 141 7.63 8.63 -4.91
C ASP A 141 7.30 7.46 -3.97
N ASP A 142 6.01 7.22 -3.71
CA ASP A 142 5.56 6.05 -2.97
C ASP A 142 5.97 4.75 -3.68
N LEU A 143 5.76 4.66 -5.00
CA LEU A 143 6.14 3.47 -5.78
C LEU A 143 7.65 3.25 -5.81
N VAL A 144 8.46 4.31 -5.85
CA VAL A 144 9.93 4.20 -5.77
C VAL A 144 10.35 3.65 -4.42
N LYS A 145 9.76 4.12 -3.31
CA LYS A 145 10.03 3.60 -1.96
C LYS A 145 9.59 2.13 -1.84
N ILE A 146 8.40 1.80 -2.34
CA ILE A 146 7.87 0.41 -2.35
C ILE A 146 8.81 -0.49 -3.15
N ALA A 147 9.20 -0.10 -4.37
CA ALA A 147 10.07 -0.89 -5.22
C ALA A 147 11.43 -1.13 -4.53
N ALA A 148 12.06 -0.07 -4.00
CA ALA A 148 13.34 -0.18 -3.32
C ALA A 148 13.26 -1.06 -2.04
N ALA A 149 12.16 -0.98 -1.30
CA ALA A 149 11.95 -1.78 -0.09
C ALA A 149 11.65 -3.26 -0.38
N PHE A 150 11.03 -3.57 -1.53
CA PHE A 150 10.59 -4.92 -1.90
C PHE A 150 11.06 -5.28 -3.32
N PRO A 151 12.36 -5.56 -3.54
CA PRO A 151 12.90 -5.82 -4.89
C PRO A 151 12.31 -7.05 -5.59
N TYR A 152 11.70 -7.96 -4.84
CA TYR A 152 11.01 -9.16 -5.34
C TYR A 152 9.61 -8.84 -5.92
N LEU A 153 9.08 -7.65 -5.69
CA LEU A 153 7.73 -7.28 -6.10
C LEU A 153 7.70 -7.01 -7.61
N THR A 154 6.79 -7.69 -8.31
CA THR A 154 6.48 -7.43 -9.71
C THR A 154 5.00 -7.06 -9.83
N MET A 155 4.71 -5.81 -10.16
CA MET A 155 3.33 -5.34 -10.33
C MET A 155 3.20 -4.20 -11.33
N ARG A 156 1.98 -4.06 -11.86
CA ARG A 156 1.53 -2.88 -12.60
C ARG A 156 0.55 -2.09 -11.74
N VAL A 157 0.66 -0.78 -11.81
CA VAL A 157 -0.17 0.15 -11.06
C VAL A 157 -0.75 1.18 -12.02
N GLN A 158 -2.05 1.45 -11.94
CA GLN A 158 -2.70 2.50 -12.70
C GLN A 158 -3.54 3.38 -11.80
N LEU A 159 -3.63 4.65 -12.20
CA LEU A 159 -4.65 5.57 -11.68
C LEU A 159 -5.67 5.87 -12.77
N VAL A 160 -6.94 5.64 -12.43
CA VAL A 160 -8.08 6.01 -13.26
C VAL A 160 -8.73 7.24 -12.64
N PRO A 161 -8.74 8.40 -13.33
CA PRO A 161 -9.39 9.60 -12.83
C PRO A 161 -10.91 9.44 -12.65
N ASP A 162 -11.51 10.47 -12.07
CA ASP A 162 -12.95 10.63 -11.88
C ASP A 162 -13.58 9.44 -11.13
N GLU A 163 -12.95 9.04 -10.03
CA GLU A 163 -13.37 7.89 -9.20
C GLU A 163 -13.44 6.54 -9.95
N GLY A 164 -12.87 6.46 -11.16
CA GLY A 164 -12.96 5.29 -12.05
C GLY A 164 -13.94 5.48 -13.21
N ALA A 165 -14.81 6.49 -13.17
CA ALA A 165 -15.84 6.73 -14.19
C ALA A 165 -15.28 7.06 -15.57
N ALA A 166 -14.05 7.57 -15.63
CA ALA A 166 -13.39 7.89 -16.89
C ALA A 166 -13.14 6.65 -17.78
N GLY A 167 -13.11 5.43 -17.20
CA GLY A 167 -12.89 4.18 -17.93
C GLY A 167 -11.52 4.09 -18.63
N ARG A 168 -10.58 5.00 -18.33
CA ARG A 168 -9.25 5.06 -18.91
C ARG A 168 -8.22 5.44 -17.86
N ALA A 169 -7.09 4.76 -17.85
CA ALA A 169 -5.97 5.12 -16.98
C ALA A 169 -5.34 6.45 -17.43
N ALA A 170 -5.06 7.32 -16.48
CA ALA A 170 -4.30 8.56 -16.69
C ALA A 170 -2.79 8.30 -16.76
N VAL A 171 -2.32 7.32 -15.98
CA VAL A 171 -0.91 7.00 -15.83
C VAL A 171 -0.78 5.54 -15.39
N GLU A 172 0.32 4.91 -15.82
CA GLU A 172 0.68 3.56 -15.44
C GLU A 172 2.12 3.52 -14.94
N TRP A 173 2.37 2.68 -13.95
CA TRP A 173 3.71 2.30 -13.53
C TRP A 173 3.91 0.79 -13.63
N ARG A 174 5.15 0.40 -13.91
CA ARG A 174 5.65 -0.96 -13.72
C ARG A 174 6.66 -0.95 -12.58
N VAL A 175 6.39 -1.73 -11.54
CA VAL A 175 7.30 -2.01 -10.43
C VAL A 175 7.92 -3.39 -10.67
N GLN A 176 9.24 -3.44 -10.78
CA GLN A 176 9.99 -4.68 -10.98
C GLN A 176 11.48 -4.46 -10.64
N ASP A 177 12.13 -5.47 -10.06
CA ASP A 177 13.59 -5.49 -9.80
C ASP A 177 14.07 -4.28 -8.99
N GLY A 178 13.28 -3.86 -8.00
CA GLY A 178 13.61 -2.72 -7.15
C GLY A 178 13.37 -1.34 -7.77
N LEU A 179 12.75 -1.27 -8.95
CA LEU A 179 12.53 -0.02 -9.69
C LEU A 179 11.05 0.20 -10.00
N ALA A 180 10.62 1.46 -9.96
CA ALA A 180 9.33 1.90 -10.48
C ALA A 180 9.55 2.72 -11.76
N LYS A 181 8.96 2.29 -12.87
CA LYS A 181 9.05 3.00 -14.17
C LYS A 181 7.67 3.43 -14.63
N VAL A 182 7.56 4.67 -15.10
CA VAL A 182 6.32 5.20 -15.67
C VAL A 182 6.19 4.74 -17.12
N ASN A 183 4.98 4.32 -17.50
CA ASN A 183 4.63 3.90 -18.84
C ASN A 183 3.40 4.66 -19.33
N GLU A 184 3.27 4.78 -20.65
CA GLU A 184 2.00 5.17 -21.26
C GLU A 184 0.96 4.05 -21.06
N PRO A 185 -0.26 4.36 -20.58
CA PRO A 185 -1.29 3.34 -20.43
C PRO A 185 -1.80 2.84 -21.77
N SER A 186 -1.81 1.52 -21.97
CA SER A 186 -2.34 0.88 -23.19
C SER A 186 -3.82 0.45 -23.08
N GLY A 187 -4.44 0.69 -21.93
CA GLY A 187 -5.77 0.18 -21.54
C GLY A 187 -5.83 -0.09 -20.05
N LEU A 188 -6.98 -0.49 -19.51
CA LEU A 188 -7.08 -0.85 -18.09
C LEU A 188 -6.42 -2.22 -17.82
N ILE A 189 -5.66 -2.33 -16.73
CA ILE A 189 -5.07 -3.62 -16.32
C ILE A 189 -6.10 -4.58 -15.72
N THR A 190 -7.20 -4.05 -15.23
CA THR A 190 -8.32 -4.78 -14.65
C THR A 190 -9.53 -3.85 -14.60
N GLU A 191 -10.73 -4.42 -14.58
CA GLU A 191 -11.95 -3.63 -14.43
C GLU A 191 -12.07 -3.08 -13.00
N PRO A 192 -12.38 -1.79 -12.83
CA PRO A 192 -12.77 -1.24 -11.54
C PRO A 192 -13.98 -1.99 -11.00
N THR A 193 -13.93 -2.34 -9.71
CA THR A 193 -15.04 -3.01 -9.03
C THR A 193 -15.75 -1.99 -8.15
N GLU A 194 -17.02 -1.74 -8.46
CA GLU A 194 -17.89 -0.97 -7.58
C GLU A 194 -18.43 -1.83 -6.44
N LEU A 195 -18.64 -1.23 -5.27
CA LEU A 195 -19.36 -1.88 -4.19
C LEU A 195 -20.81 -2.06 -4.63
N SER A 196 -21.28 -3.31 -4.69
CA SER A 196 -22.69 -3.58 -5.00
C SER A 196 -23.61 -3.03 -3.91
N GLU A 197 -24.84 -2.65 -4.24
CA GLU A 197 -25.84 -2.19 -3.26
C GLU A 197 -26.06 -3.22 -2.14
N GLY A 198 -26.02 -4.52 -2.46
CA GLY A 198 -26.11 -5.59 -1.48
C GLY A 198 -24.91 -5.63 -0.52
N ALA A 199 -23.70 -5.44 -1.03
CA ALA A 199 -22.50 -5.31 -0.20
C ALA A 199 -22.57 -4.05 0.68
N PHE A 200 -23.08 -2.95 0.13
CA PHE A 200 -23.29 -1.70 0.86
C PHE A 200 -24.34 -1.82 1.98
N LEU A 201 -25.42 -2.57 1.78
CA LEU A 201 -26.40 -2.84 2.83
C LEU A 201 -25.88 -3.83 3.89
N ALA A 202 -25.15 -4.87 3.46
CA ALA A 202 -24.51 -5.82 4.37
C ALA A 202 -23.51 -5.13 5.31
N VAL A 203 -22.86 -4.08 4.83
CA VAL A 203 -22.02 -3.18 5.61
C VAL A 203 -22.78 -2.56 6.80
N PHE A 204 -24.04 -2.13 6.66
CA PHE A 204 -24.81 -1.57 7.78
C PHE A 204 -25.37 -2.63 8.73
N SER A 205 -25.44 -3.89 8.29
CA SER A 205 -25.93 -5.02 9.10
C SER A 205 -24.94 -5.51 10.18
N SER A 206 -23.79 -4.83 10.34
CA SER A 206 -22.95 -4.81 11.55
C SER A 206 -22.60 -6.20 12.11
N ALA A 207 -21.96 -7.07 11.32
CA ALA A 207 -21.31 -8.25 11.87
C ALA A 207 -20.09 -7.82 12.71
N PRO A 208 -19.98 -8.23 13.99
CA PRO A 208 -18.79 -8.01 14.79
C PRO A 208 -17.53 -8.50 14.06
N GLY A 209 -16.50 -7.66 14.01
CA GLY A 209 -15.20 -8.03 13.44
C GLY A 209 -14.95 -7.62 11.99
N ARG A 210 -15.90 -6.95 11.30
CA ARG A 210 -15.70 -6.47 9.91
C ARG A 210 -14.47 -5.58 9.73
N GLU A 211 -14.12 -4.83 10.75
CA GLU A 211 -13.00 -3.87 10.74
C GLU A 211 -11.66 -4.53 11.09
N ARG A 212 -11.65 -5.84 11.37
CA ARG A 212 -10.46 -6.63 11.72
C ARG A 212 -9.98 -7.38 10.47
N GLY A 213 -8.84 -6.98 9.93
CA GLY A 213 -8.33 -7.59 8.69
C GLY A 213 -7.46 -8.82 8.89
N VAL A 214 -7.11 -9.13 10.14
CA VAL A 214 -6.25 -10.24 10.52
C VAL A 214 -6.60 -10.73 11.91
N SER A 215 -6.35 -12.01 12.20
CA SER A 215 -6.43 -12.50 13.58
C SER A 215 -5.25 -12.01 14.42
N LEU A 216 -5.44 -11.87 15.74
CA LEU A 216 -4.36 -11.36 16.61
C LEU A 216 -3.17 -12.30 16.60
N MET A 217 -3.43 -13.60 16.58
CA MET A 217 -2.41 -14.65 16.49
C MET A 217 -1.57 -14.51 15.21
N ARG A 218 -2.20 -14.32 14.05
CA ARG A 218 -1.49 -14.12 12.78
C ARG A 218 -0.69 -12.82 12.81
N LEU A 219 -1.27 -11.73 13.29
CA LEU A 219 -0.57 -10.45 13.42
C LEU A 219 0.67 -10.55 14.30
N THR A 220 0.55 -11.16 15.49
CA THR A 220 1.69 -11.35 16.41
C THR A 220 2.79 -12.20 15.77
N HIS A 221 2.43 -13.23 15.00
CA HIS A 221 3.42 -14.02 14.26
C HIS A 221 4.14 -13.19 13.19
N ALA A 222 3.40 -12.46 12.36
CA ALA A 222 3.95 -11.58 11.33
C ALA A 222 4.89 -10.51 11.91
N LEU A 223 4.49 -9.86 13.01
CA LEU A 223 5.32 -8.86 13.70
C LEU A 223 6.67 -9.43 14.15
N ARG A 224 6.68 -10.65 14.71
CA ARG A 224 7.93 -11.32 15.12
C ARG A 224 8.81 -11.65 13.91
N GLN A 225 8.21 -12.24 12.87
CA GLN A 225 8.93 -12.58 11.64
C GLN A 225 9.59 -11.35 11.00
N VAL A 226 8.86 -10.23 10.90
CA VAL A 226 9.39 -8.99 10.31
C VAL A 226 10.49 -8.39 11.20
N ALA A 227 10.32 -8.40 12.52
CA ALA A 227 11.34 -7.91 13.45
C ALA A 227 12.65 -8.73 13.43
N GLU A 228 12.57 -10.03 13.11
CA GLU A 228 13.75 -10.92 12.99
C GLU A 228 14.48 -10.76 11.65
N SER A 229 13.79 -10.20 10.64
CA SER A 229 14.33 -9.99 9.29
C SER A 229 14.85 -8.56 9.06
N ALA A 230 14.54 -7.64 9.98
CA ALA A 230 15.03 -6.27 9.99
C ALA A 230 16.48 -6.22 10.53
#